data_AF-A0A5E4IFT5-F1
#
_entry.id   AF-A0A5E4IFT5-F1
#
_cell.length_a   1.000
_cell.length_b   1.000
_cell.length_c   1.000
_cell.angle_alpha   90.00
_cell.angle_beta   90.00
_cell.angle_gamma   90.00
#
_symmetry.space_group_name_H-M   'P 1'
#
loop_
_entity.id
_entity.type
_entity.pdbx_description
1 polymer ?
#
loop_
_entity_poly.entity_id
_entity_poly.type
_entity_poly.pdbx_seq_one_letter_code
_entity_poly.pdbx_strand_id
1 'polypeptide(L)' 'MLKDAAKAGAVAIDGVMMLVYQGAKALEIWTGRRAPIDVMEKAVREGLKARER' A
#
# COMPACT_ATOMS: atom_id res chain seq x y z
N MET A 1 4.47 -11.13 -13.53
CA MET A 1 3.16 -10.52 -13.20
C MET A 1 3.18 -8.98 -13.26
N LEU A 2 3.93 -8.24 -12.44
CA LEU A 2 4.06 -6.76 -12.59
C LEU A 2 5.23 -6.33 -13.49
N LYS A 3 6.39 -6.98 -13.35
CA LYS A 3 7.55 -6.74 -14.22
C LYS A 3 7.25 -7.05 -15.69
N ASP A 4 6.43 -8.07 -15.94
CA ASP A 4 6.04 -8.46 -17.29
C ASP A 4 4.98 -7.52 -17.87
N ALA A 5 4.08 -6.98 -17.03
CA ALA A 5 3.13 -5.94 -17.44
C ALA A 5 3.86 -4.66 -17.87
N ALA A 6 4.87 -4.23 -17.10
CA ALA A 6 5.72 -3.10 -17.47
C ALA A 6 6.50 -3.36 -18.78
N LYS A 7 7.03 -4.57 -18.98
CA LYS A 7 7.69 -4.97 -20.23
C LYS A 7 6.74 -5.02 -21.43
N ALA A 8 5.46 -5.31 -21.19
CA ALA A 8 4.42 -5.29 -22.22
C ALA A 8 3.84 -3.88 -22.48
N GLY A 9 4.38 -2.84 -21.84
CA GLY A 9 3.89 -1.45 -21.98
C GLY A 9 2.59 -1.15 -21.24
N ALA A 10 2.11 -2.07 -20.40
CA ALA A 10 0.93 -1.85 -19.58
C ALA A 10 1.27 -1.01 -18.33
N VAL A 11 0.31 -0.18 -17.91
CA VAL A 11 0.42 0.57 -16.64
C VAL A 11 0.30 -0.43 -15.49
N ALA A 12 1.41 -0.69 -14.81
CA ALA A 12 1.45 -1.53 -13.63
C ALA A 12 0.97 -0.72 -12.42
N ILE A 13 -0.19 -1.07 -11.88
CA ILE A 13 -0.70 -0.54 -10.61
C ILE A 13 -0.26 -1.51 -9.51
N ASP A 14 0.51 -1.01 -8.54
CA ASP A 14 0.90 -1.82 -7.38
C ASP A 14 -0.24 -1.97 -6.36
N GLY A 15 -0.10 -2.93 -5.45
CA GLY A 15 -1.12 -3.22 -4.43
C GLY A 15 -1.06 -2.35 -3.18
N VAL A 16 -0.13 -1.37 -3.10
CA VAL A 16 0.16 -0.66 -1.84
C VAL A 16 -1.04 0.16 -1.39
N MET A 17 -1.63 0.95 -2.29
CA MET A 17 -2.78 1.77 -1.93
C MET A 17 -3.98 0.93 -1.51
N MET A 18 -4.21 -0.21 -2.16
CA MET A 18 -5.30 -1.11 -1.79
C MET A 18 -5.09 -1.67 -0.37
N LEU A 19 -3.86 -2.08 -0.03
CA LEU A 19 -3.48 -2.51 1.32
C LEU A 19 -3.66 -1.40 2.37
N VAL A 20 -3.26 -0.18 2.04
CA VAL A 20 -3.38 0.97 2.95
C VAL A 20 -4.84 1.29 3.22
N TYR A 21 -5.69 1.39 2.20
CA TYR A 21 -7.10 1.73 2.38
C TYR A 21 -7.88 0.65 3.14
N GLN A 22 -7.66 -0.64 2.85
CA GLN A 22 -8.34 -1.70 3.59
C GLN A 22 -7.89 -1.76 5.05
N GLY A 23 -6.59 -1.56 5.33
CA GLY A 23 -6.07 -1.45 6.69
C GLY A 23 -6.61 -0.22 7.42
N ALA A 24 -6.70 0.92 6.75
CA ALA A 24 -7.28 2.15 7.28
C ALA A 24 -8.74 1.94 7.70
N LYS A 25 -9.54 1.23 6.89
CA LYS A 25 -10.92 0.89 7.26
C LYS A 25 -11.01 -0.06 8.45
N ALA A 26 -10.15 -1.08 8.53
CA ALA A 26 -10.11 -1.94 9.70
C ALA A 26 -9.77 -1.14 10.99
N LEU A 27 -8.79 -0.23 10.90
CA LEU A 27 -8.39 0.62 12.03
C LEU A 27 -9.51 1.58 12.46
N GLU A 28 -10.23 2.18 11.51
CA GLU A 28 -11.39 3.02 11.78
C GLU A 28 -12.51 2.24 12.47
N ILE A 29 -12.79 1.02 12.03
CA ILE A 29 -13.80 0.14 12.64
C ILE A 29 -13.45 -0.17 14.10
N TRP A 30 -12.20 -0.51 14.39
CA TRP A 30 -11.79 -0.90 15.74
C TRP A 30 -11.62 0.26 16.71
N THR A 31 -11.16 1.41 16.22
CA THR A 31 -10.82 2.55 17.09
C THR A 31 -11.90 3.61 17.14
N GLY A 32 -12.84 3.61 16.19
CA GLY A 32 -13.80 4.69 15.99
C GLY A 32 -13.17 6.03 15.58
N ARG A 33 -11.87 6.06 15.29
CA ARG A 33 -11.11 7.26 14.90
C ARG A 33 -10.68 7.17 13.45
N ARG A 34 -10.67 8.32 12.76
CA ARG A 34 -10.19 8.42 11.38
C ARG A 34 -8.74 7.93 11.27
N ALA A 35 -8.47 7.06 10.32
CA ALA A 35 -7.13 6.50 10.13
C ALA A 35 -6.19 7.51 9.42
N PRO A 36 -4.92 7.60 9.85
CA PRO A 36 -3.91 8.45 9.21
C PRO A 36 -3.30 7.74 7.98
N ILE A 37 -3.99 7.85 6.83
CA ILE A 37 -3.68 7.13 5.59
C ILE A 37 -2.26 7.43 5.08
N ASP A 38 -1.84 8.69 5.15
CA ASP A 38 -0.51 9.16 4.76
C ASP A 38 0.61 8.50 5.58
N VAL A 39 0.42 8.38 6.89
CA VAL A 39 1.36 7.69 7.78
C VAL A 39 1.41 6.19 7.48
N MET A 40 0.25 5.57 7.23
CA MET A 40 0.15 4.16 6.90
C MET A 40 0.84 3.84 5.57
N GLU A 41 0.62 4.66 4.53
CA GLU A 41 1.29 4.50 3.24
C GLU A 41 2.82 4.60 3.38
N LYS A 42 3.28 5.64 4.08
CA LYS A 42 4.72 5.84 4.32
C LYS A 42 5.35 4.62 4.99
N ALA A 43 4.72 4.10 6.05
CA ALA A 43 5.20 2.93 6.77
C ALA A 43 5.30 1.68 5.87
N VAL A 44 4.29 1.42 5.03
CA VAL A 44 4.31 0.28 4.09
C VAL A 44 5.45 0.44 3.08
N ARG A 45 5.61 1.62 2.48
CA ARG A 45 6.66 1.87 1.48
C ARG A 45 8.07 1.78 2.09
N GLU A 46 8.26 2.24 3.32
CA GLU A 46 9.53 2.09 4.04
C GLU A 46 9.84 0.62 4.34
N GLY A 47 8.86 -0.15 4.79
CA GLY A 47 9.02 -1.59 5.03
C GLY A 47 9.34 -2.39 3.76
N LEU A 48 8.73 -2.04 2.63
CA LEU A 48 9.06 -2.65 1.33
C LEU A 48 10.50 -2.34 0.91
N LYS A 49 10.94 -1.08 1.02
CA LYS A 49 12.33 -0.67 0.72
C LYS A 49 13.35 -1.38 1.63
N ALA A 50 13.02 -1.61 2.90
CA ALA A 50 13.89 -2.31 3.84
C ALA A 50 14.05 -3.80 3.50
N ARG A 51 13.03 -4.46 2.92
CA ARG A 51 13.08 -5.86 2.50
C ARG A 51 13.81 -6.11 1.18
N GLU A 52 14.04 -5.08 0.38
CA GLU A 52 14.79 -5.17 -0.89
C GLU A 52 16.31 -5.00 -0.71
N ARG A 53 16.77 -4.69 0.51
CA ARG A 53 18.19 -4.64 0.90
C ARG A 53 18.63 -5.98 1.47
#